data_AF-A0A9K3D6H3-F1
#
_entry.id   AF-A0A9K3D6H3-F1
#
_cell.length_a   1.000
_cell.length_b   1.000
_cell.length_c   1.000
_cell.angle_alpha   90.00
_cell.angle_beta   90.00
_cell.angle_gamma   90.00
#
_symmetry.space_group_name_H-M   'P 1'
#
loop_
_entity.id
_entity.type
_entity.pdbx_description
1 polymer ?
#
loop_
_entity_poly.entity_id
_entity_poly.type
_entity_poly.pdbx_seq_one_letter_code
_entity_poly.pdbx_strand_id
1 'polypeptide(L)'
;MDEAEALCNRITILTKGEMRCNGSSQHLKTKYGQNYTVTCKTVVDGQFVLDRIKTVAPTATLLPQYGSLLNVQIPQQDIDLAGLFGVMQTLKDEAVVDDYGISQPSLESVFISLVRSSE
;
A
#
# COMPACT_ATOMS: atom_id res chain seq x y z
N MET A 1 -12.12 11.31 2.53
CA MET A 1 -11.53 12.15 1.45
C MET A 1 -12.08 11.79 0.07
N ASP A 2 -13.01 10.85 0.03
CA ASP A 2 -13.48 10.12 -1.14
C ASP A 2 -14.30 10.98 -2.11
N GLU A 3 -15.11 11.92 -1.60
CA GLU A 3 -15.88 12.82 -2.45
C GLU A 3 -14.97 13.76 -3.26
N ALA A 4 -13.93 14.32 -2.63
CA ALA A 4 -12.94 15.15 -3.31
C ALA A 4 -12.11 14.34 -4.32
N GLU A 5 -11.83 13.08 -4.03
CA GLU A 5 -11.14 12.19 -4.97
C GLU A 5 -12.03 11.80 -6.17
N ALA A 6 -13.33 11.63 -5.96
CA ALA A 6 -14.28 11.27 -7.01
C ALA A 6 -14.64 12.45 -7.91
N LEU A 7 -14.75 13.66 -7.37
CA LEU A 7 -15.27 14.83 -8.09
C LEU A 7 -14.17 15.77 -8.61
N CYS A 8 -13.00 15.82 -7.97
CA CYS A 8 -11.96 16.79 -8.33
C CYS A 8 -10.89 16.20 -9.25
N ASN A 9 -10.55 16.92 -10.31
CA ASN A 9 -9.43 16.59 -11.20
C ASN A 9 -8.05 16.97 -10.61
N ARG A 10 -8.02 17.96 -9.72
CA ARG A 10 -6.83 18.40 -8.97
C ARG A 10 -7.18 18.63 -7.51
N ILE A 11 -6.23 18.28 -6.66
CA ILE A 11 -6.32 18.36 -5.21
C ILE A 11 -5.09 19.10 -4.72
N THR A 12 -5.33 20.03 -3.80
CA THR A 12 -4.29 20.82 -3.14
C THR A 12 -4.39 20.57 -1.64
N ILE A 13 -3.27 20.21 -1.00
CA ILE A 13 -3.20 20.03 0.45
C ILE A 13 -2.51 21.25 1.06
N LEU A 14 -3.20 21.88 2.01
CA LEU A 14 -2.71 23.01 2.78
C LEU A 14 -2.46 22.59 4.23
N THR A 15 -1.40 23.13 4.83
CA THR A 15 -1.05 22.92 6.23
C THR A 15 -0.46 24.20 6.80
N LYS A 16 -0.88 24.63 8.00
CA LYS A 16 -0.39 25.86 8.66
C LYS A 16 -0.47 27.12 7.77
N GLY A 17 -1.47 27.21 6.90
CA GLY A 17 -1.67 28.33 5.98
C GLY A 17 -0.81 28.30 4.71
N GLU A 18 0.05 27.30 4.54
CA GLU A 18 0.89 27.14 3.36
C GLU A 18 0.45 25.97 2.48
N MET A 19 0.60 26.14 1.16
CA MET A 19 0.39 25.06 0.20
C MET A 19 1.56 24.08 0.25
N ARG A 20 1.29 22.79 0.45
CA ARG A 20 2.34 21.76 0.50
C ARG A 20 2.41 20.90 -0.73
N CYS A 21 1.27 20.56 -1.32
CA CYS A 21 1.23 19.83 -2.56
C CYS A 21 -0.01 20.17 -3.38
N ASN A 22 0.10 19.98 -4.69
CA ASN A 22 -0.93 20.22 -5.70
C ASN A 22 -0.73 19.21 -6.83
N GLY A 23 -1.77 18.45 -7.16
CA GLY A 23 -1.75 17.45 -8.23
C GLY A 23 -3.05 16.68 -8.32
N SER A 24 -3.14 15.71 -9.23
CA SER A 24 -4.24 14.74 -9.21
C SER A 24 -4.12 13.82 -7.98
N SER A 25 -5.22 13.18 -7.56
CA SER A 25 -5.16 12.20 -6.46
C SER A 25 -4.08 11.14 -6.72
N GLN A 26 -4.03 10.59 -7.93
CA GLN A 26 -3.02 9.60 -8.30
C GLN A 26 -1.60 10.14 -8.18
N HIS A 27 -1.34 11.37 -8.63
CA HIS A 27 -0.01 11.98 -8.49
C HIS A 27 0.37 12.14 -7.01
N LEU A 28 -0.58 12.55 -6.16
CA LEU A 28 -0.33 12.70 -4.73
C LEU A 28 -0.07 11.35 -4.05
N LYS A 29 -0.86 10.32 -4.37
CA LYS A 29 -0.63 8.94 -3.90
C LYS A 29 0.69 8.38 -4.41
N THR A 30 1.10 8.69 -5.64
CA THR A 30 2.39 8.21 -6.15
C THR A 30 3.58 8.92 -5.53
N LYS A 31 3.47 10.23 -5.30
CA LYS A 31 4.58 11.06 -4.83
C LYS A 31 4.77 11.04 -3.31
N TYR A 32 3.66 10.94 -2.58
CA TYR A 32 3.64 11.03 -1.11
C TYR A 32 3.07 9.77 -0.44
N GLY A 33 2.51 8.84 -1.22
CA GLY A 33 2.27 7.49 -0.74
C GLY A 33 3.61 6.80 -0.50
N GLN A 34 3.79 6.30 0.72
CA GLN A 34 5.07 5.72 1.11
C GLN A 34 5.13 4.22 0.83
N ASN A 35 3.99 3.51 0.91
CA ASN A 35 3.96 2.06 0.89
C ASN A 35 2.67 1.53 0.26
N TYR A 36 2.78 0.42 -0.48
CA TYR A 36 1.68 -0.46 -0.85
C TYR A 36 1.33 -1.39 0.31
N THR A 37 0.07 -1.84 0.34
CA THR A 37 -0.39 -2.86 1.27
C THR A 37 -0.91 -4.07 0.50
N VAL A 38 -0.28 -5.22 0.73
CA VAL A 38 -0.77 -6.51 0.28
C VAL A 38 -1.61 -7.10 1.41
N THR A 39 -2.90 -7.27 1.17
CA THR A 39 -3.81 -7.97 2.07
C THR A 39 -4.06 -9.35 1.51
N CYS A 40 -3.87 -10.39 2.30
CA CYS A 40 -4.16 -11.75 1.88
C CYS A 40 -4.81 -12.56 3.00
N LYS A 41 -5.62 -13.53 2.60
CA LYS A 41 -6.29 -14.45 3.51
C LYS A 41 -5.55 -15.78 3.48
N THR A 42 -5.00 -16.18 4.61
CA THR A 42 -4.23 -17.41 4.72
C THR A 42 -4.47 -18.09 6.07
N VAL A 43 -4.37 -19.42 6.06
CA VAL A 43 -4.37 -20.27 7.27
C VAL A 43 -2.95 -20.71 7.65
N VAL A 44 -1.96 -20.44 6.79
CA VAL A 44 -0.56 -20.76 7.06
C VAL A 44 0.12 -19.65 7.83
N ASP A 45 1.35 -19.91 8.28
CA ASP A 45 2.15 -18.91 8.98
C ASP A 45 2.46 -17.70 8.08
N GLY A 46 2.17 -16.50 8.58
CA GLY A 46 2.38 -15.26 7.82
C GLY A 46 3.84 -15.02 7.45
N GLN A 47 4.80 -15.59 8.18
CA GLN A 47 6.21 -15.46 7.83
C GLN A 47 6.56 -16.18 6.53
N PHE A 48 5.89 -17.30 6.21
CA PHE A 48 6.11 -18.01 4.96
C PHE A 48 5.71 -17.13 3.76
N VAL A 49 4.56 -16.45 3.86
CA VAL A 49 4.10 -15.51 2.83
C VAL A 49 5.04 -14.31 2.73
N LEU A 50 5.51 -13.78 3.86
CA LEU A 50 6.47 -12.68 3.87
C LEU A 50 7.79 -13.05 3.19
N ASP A 51 8.33 -14.25 3.44
CA ASP A 51 9.58 -14.71 2.83
C ASP A 51 9.49 -14.77 1.31
N ARG A 52 8.35 -15.26 0.80
CA ARG A 52 8.05 -15.27 -0.63
C ARG A 52 7.93 -13.87 -1.21
N ILE A 53 7.23 -12.96 -0.54
CA ILE A 53 7.12 -11.56 -0.98
C ILE A 53 8.49 -10.87 -0.97
N LYS A 54 9.36 -11.18 0.00
CA LYS A 54 10.71 -10.63 0.10
C LYS A 54 11.63 -10.96 -1.07
N THR A 55 11.31 -12.00 -1.85
CA THR A 55 12.06 -12.32 -3.09
C THR A 55 11.93 -11.23 -4.15
N VAL A 56 10.78 -10.55 -4.21
CA VAL A 56 10.51 -9.44 -5.15
C VAL A 56 10.66 -8.09 -4.46
N ALA A 57 10.28 -8.01 -3.19
CA ALA A 57 10.31 -6.77 -2.42
C ALA A 57 11.02 -7.00 -1.07
N PRO A 58 12.36 -6.88 -1.02
CA PRO A 58 13.15 -7.21 0.17
C PRO A 58 12.82 -6.33 1.38
N THR A 59 12.29 -5.14 1.14
CA THR A 59 11.87 -4.16 2.15
C THR A 59 10.44 -4.38 2.66
N ALA A 60 9.78 -5.46 2.24
CA ALA A 60 8.45 -5.83 2.73
C ALA A 60 8.46 -6.12 4.24
N THR A 61 7.47 -5.58 4.94
CA THR A 61 7.30 -5.69 6.38
C THR A 61 5.93 -6.26 6.70
N LEU A 62 5.88 -7.28 7.54
CA LEU A 62 4.62 -7.91 7.96
C LEU A 62 3.96 -7.06 9.06
N LEU A 63 2.70 -6.72 8.85
CA LEU A 63 1.86 -6.02 9.82
C LEU A 63 1.13 -7.02 10.74
N PRO A 64 0.58 -6.58 11.88
CA PRO A 64 -0.14 -7.46 12.79
C PRO A 64 -1.23 -8.25 12.07
N GLN A 65 -1.21 -9.58 12.25
CA GLN A 65 -2.19 -10.49 11.69
C GLN A 65 -3.48 -10.46 12.52
N TYR A 66 -4.62 -10.36 11.85
CA TYR A 66 -5.94 -10.41 12.48
C TYR A 66 -6.71 -11.63 11.97
N GLY A 67 -6.70 -12.71 12.75
CA GLY A 67 -7.30 -13.98 12.33
C GLY A 67 -6.59 -14.56 11.12
N SER A 68 -7.32 -14.84 10.04
CA SER A 68 -6.76 -15.31 8.76
C SER A 68 -6.33 -14.19 7.82
N LEU A 69 -6.53 -12.92 8.18
CA LEU A 69 -6.14 -11.78 7.36
C LEU A 69 -4.73 -11.32 7.72
N LEU A 70 -3.84 -11.42 6.74
CA LEU A 70 -2.47 -10.97 6.79
C LEU A 70 -2.32 -9.69 5.98
N ASN A 71 -1.66 -8.69 6.56
CA ASN A 71 -1.28 -7.46 5.85
C ASN A 71 0.24 -7.37 5.77
N VAL A 72 0.76 -7.09 4.58
CA VAL A 72 2.18 -6.88 4.32
C VAL A 72 2.34 -5.51 3.70
N GLN A 73 3.16 -4.68 4.32
CA GLN A 73 3.45 -3.33 3.88
C GLN A 73 4.75 -3.32 3.08
N ILE A 74 4.72 -2.75 1.89
CA ILE A 74 5.87 -2.74 0.98
C ILE A 74 6.17 -1.30 0.56
N PRO A 75 7.39 -0.79 0.79
CA PRO A 75 7.79 0.52 0.31
C PRO A 75 7.57 0.69 -1.19
N GLN A 76 7.08 1.85 -1.58
CA GLN A 76 6.75 2.17 -2.96
C GLN A 76 8.00 2.41 -3.84
N GLN A 77 9.19 2.41 -3.26
CA GLN A 77 10.46 2.61 -3.96
C GLN A 77 10.75 1.41 -4.87
N ASP A 78 10.58 1.62 -6.18
CA ASP A 78 10.96 0.69 -7.27
C ASP A 78 10.39 -0.74 -7.13
N ILE A 79 9.12 -0.85 -6.76
CA ILE A 79 8.45 -2.16 -6.68
C ILE A 79 8.01 -2.63 -8.07
N ASP A 80 8.41 -3.84 -8.47
CA ASP A 80 7.84 -4.50 -9.63
C ASP A 80 6.48 -5.11 -9.25
N LEU A 81 5.41 -4.36 -9.51
CA LEU A 81 4.04 -4.83 -9.28
C LEU A 81 3.75 -6.11 -10.06
N ALA A 82 4.29 -6.28 -11.28
CA ALA A 82 4.03 -7.47 -12.08
C ALA A 82 4.63 -8.72 -11.42
N GLY A 83 5.89 -8.65 -10.97
CA GLY A 83 6.53 -9.69 -10.19
C GLY A 83 5.80 -9.99 -8.88
N LEU A 84 5.34 -8.96 -8.16
CA LEU A 84 4.58 -9.13 -6.92
C LEU A 84 3.26 -9.87 -7.16
N PHE A 85 2.50 -9.47 -8.19
CA PHE A 85 1.28 -10.18 -8.59
C PHE A 85 1.58 -11.64 -8.98
N GLY A 86 2.68 -11.90 -9.70
CA GLY A 86 3.08 -13.26 -10.06
C GLY A 86 3.39 -14.16 -8.86
N VAL A 87 4.10 -13.64 -7.85
CA VAL A 87 4.36 -14.37 -6.60
C VAL A 87 3.07 -14.64 -5.84
N MET A 88 2.19 -13.65 -5.70
CA MET A 88 0.91 -13.82 -5.01
C MET A 88 -0.02 -14.80 -5.74
N GLN A 89 0.01 -14.79 -7.08
CA GLN A 89 -0.70 -15.77 -7.91
C GLN A 89 -0.21 -17.19 -7.63
N THR A 90 1.12 -17.38 -7.61
CA THR A 90 1.74 -18.69 -7.35
C THR A 90 1.35 -19.21 -5.96
N LEU A 91 1.36 -18.34 -4.94
CA LEU A 91 0.90 -18.68 -3.59
C LEU A 91 -0.58 -19.08 -3.53
N LYS A 92 -1.41 -18.51 -4.41
CA LYS A 92 -2.82 -18.89 -4.54
C LYS A 92 -2.97 -20.25 -5.23
N ASP A 93 -2.21 -20.51 -6.30
CA ASP A 93 -2.19 -21.79 -7.00
C ASP A 93 -1.65 -22.94 -6.12
N GLU A 94 -0.69 -22.64 -5.23
CA GLU A 94 -0.17 -23.59 -4.22
C GLU A 94 -1.14 -23.79 -3.03
N ALA A 95 -2.32 -23.17 -3.05
CA ALA A 95 -3.32 -23.18 -1.96
C ALA A 95 -2.79 -22.68 -0.60
N VAL A 96 -1.75 -21.85 -0.62
CA VAL A 96 -1.18 -21.20 0.57
C VAL A 96 -2.02 -19.98 0.96
N VAL A 97 -2.54 -19.27 -0.04
CA VAL A 97 -3.38 -18.08 0.11
C VAL A 97 -4.74 -18.32 -0.57
N ASP A 98 -5.82 -18.08 0.16
CA ASP A 98 -7.21 -18.21 -0.33
C ASP A 98 -7.55 -17.07 -1.30
N ASP A 99 -7.28 -15.83 -0.86
CA ASP A 99 -7.45 -14.63 -1.66
C ASP A 99 -6.42 -13.57 -1.30
N TYR A 100 -6.12 -12.69 -2.25
CA TYR A 100 -5.21 -11.57 -2.05
C TYR A 100 -5.68 -10.31 -2.77
N GLY A 101 -5.22 -9.17 -2.28
CA GLY A 101 -5.43 -7.86 -2.85
C GLY A 101 -4.24 -6.95 -2.59
N ILE A 102 -3.93 -6.09 -3.55
CA ILE A 102 -2.85 -5.10 -3.45
C ILE A 102 -3.51 -3.73 -3.51
N SER A 103 -3.28 -2.90 -2.51
CA SER A 103 -3.85 -1.56 -2.40
C SER A 103 -2.77 -0.49 -2.28
N GLN A 104 -3.05 0.65 -2.89
CA GLN A 104 -2.27 1.89 -2.72
C GLN A 104 -2.75 2.64 -1.48
N PRO A 105 -1.90 3.49 -0.89
CA PRO A 105 -2.31 4.33 0.21
C PRO A 105 -3.44 5.26 -0.23
N SER A 106 -4.42 5.43 0.66
CA SER A 106 -5.54 6.34 0.46
C SER A 106 -5.06 7.80 0.52
N LEU A 107 -5.83 8.72 -0.09
CA LEU A 107 -5.52 10.14 -0.07
C LEU A 107 -5.49 10.70 1.36
N GLU A 108 -6.32 10.16 2.25
CA GLU A 108 -6.29 10.47 3.69
C GLU A 108 -4.95 10.09 4.33
N SER A 109 -4.38 8.92 3.99
CA SER A 109 -3.10 8.48 4.51
C SER A 109 -1.97 9.41 4.05
N VAL A 110 -2.03 9.83 2.79
CA VAL A 110 -1.13 10.84 2.22
C VAL A 110 -1.24 12.17 2.99
N PHE A 111 -2.46 12.62 3.26
CA PHE A 111 -2.70 13.84 4.03
C PHE A 111 -2.12 13.76 5.44
N ILE A 112 -2.41 12.69 6.19
CA ILE A 112 -1.88 12.49 7.54
C ILE A 112 -0.35 12.45 7.52
N SER A 113 0.24 11.78 6.54
CA SER A 113 1.70 11.76 6.36
C SER A 113 2.26 13.17 6.16
N LEU A 114 1.66 13.98 5.28
CA LEU A 114 2.12 15.33 4.97
C LEU A 114 1.99 16.30 6.15
N VAL A 115 0.92 16.16 6.95
CA VAL A 115 0.74 16.93 8.17
C VAL A 115 1.83 16.59 9.18
N ARG A 116 2.07 15.28 9.42
CA ARG A 116 3.12 14.81 10.35
C ARG A 116 4.53 15.20 9.94
N SER A 117 4.84 15.21 8.64
CA SER A 117 6.15 15.65 8.12
C SER A 117 6.41 17.16 8.29
N SER A 118 5.44 17.91 8.80
CA SER A 118 5.51 19.37 8.93
C SER A 118 5.41 19.90 10.34
N GLU A 119 5.50 19.00 11.31
CA GLU A 119 5.79 19.31 12.70
C GLU A 119 7.29 19.51 12.92
#